data_AF-A0A0S6U2I6-F1
#
_entry.id   AF-A0A0S6U2I6-F1
#
_cell.length_a   1.000
_cell.length_b   1.000
_cell.length_c   1.000
_cell.angle_alpha   90.00
_cell.angle_beta   90.00
_cell.angle_gamma   90.00
#
_symmetry.space_group_name_H-M   'P 1'
#
loop_
_entity.id
_entity.type
_entity.pdbx_description
1 polymer ?
#
loop_
_entity_poly.entity_id
_entity_poly.type
_entity_poly.pdbx_seq_one_letter_code
_entity_poly.pdbx_strand_id
1 'polypeptide(L)'
;MKFQIGEYENGDSFDPCDKSKWHQLKEPGIILAQILGIPIAISVVGLIYIYMINYTYVKGIYLNLKDIVIAFIIIIPIHEILHSLAFPNFKQTIFGFIPKGLVSYSFFEGEISRNRLVISLIFPFIILTILPTIGLSFIRIKNNFLYVIIIINAVASYVDILAIFVLLLQVPKSTYIRNIGNKTYWKWNKKY
;
A
#
# COMPACT_ATOMS: atom_id res chain seq x y z
N MET A 1 -16.87 -7.14 6.48
CA MET A 1 -15.63 -6.56 7.03
C MET A 1 -15.29 -7.29 8.31
N LYS A 2 -14.04 -7.70 8.47
CA LYS A 2 -13.50 -8.34 9.67
C LYS A 2 -12.18 -7.67 10.02
N PHE A 3 -11.81 -7.65 11.30
CA PHE A 3 -10.51 -7.19 11.77
C PHE A 3 -9.78 -8.33 12.48
N GLN A 4 -8.47 -8.45 12.30
CA GLN A 4 -7.68 -9.48 12.97
C GLN A 4 -6.25 -9.01 13.32
N ILE A 5 -5.66 -9.65 14.31
CA ILE A 5 -4.26 -9.43 14.73
C ILE A 5 -3.47 -10.67 14.33
N GLY A 6 -2.36 -10.47 13.63
CA GLY A 6 -1.52 -11.54 13.11
C GLY A 6 -1.61 -11.70 11.60
N GLU A 7 -0.90 -12.72 11.12
CA GLU A 7 -0.94 -13.15 9.72
C GLU A 7 -2.34 -13.66 9.36
N TYR A 8 -2.80 -13.48 8.12
CA TYR A 8 -4.06 -14.07 7.71
C TYR A 8 -3.88 -15.59 7.59
N GLU A 9 -4.50 -16.33 8.49
CA GLU A 9 -4.61 -17.79 8.42
C GLU A 9 -5.86 -18.12 7.58
N ASN A 10 -5.69 -18.92 6.53
CA ASN A 10 -6.75 -19.23 5.57
C ASN A 10 -8.03 -19.68 6.27
N GLY A 11 -9.18 -19.10 5.90
CA GLY A 11 -10.47 -19.73 6.15
C GLY A 11 -10.67 -20.88 5.18
N ASP A 12 -10.32 -22.12 5.59
CA ASP A 12 -10.75 -23.48 5.17
C ASP A 12 -11.31 -23.79 3.75
N SER A 13 -11.19 -22.90 2.77
CA SER A 13 -11.97 -22.94 1.51
C SER A 13 -11.11 -23.01 0.24
N PHE A 14 -9.78 -23.11 0.37
CA PHE A 14 -8.90 -23.26 -0.78
C PHE A 14 -8.37 -24.70 -0.85
N ASP A 15 -8.91 -25.48 -1.79
CA ASP A 15 -8.44 -26.84 -2.08
C ASP A 15 -7.05 -26.77 -2.77
N PRO A 16 -5.98 -27.30 -2.14
CA PRO A 16 -4.63 -27.30 -2.68
C PRO A 16 -4.48 -28.06 -4.01
N CYS A 17 -5.47 -28.84 -4.45
CA CYS A 17 -5.42 -29.62 -5.69
C CYS A 17 -5.47 -28.77 -6.99
N ASP A 18 -5.90 -27.50 -6.97
CA ASP A 18 -5.89 -26.61 -8.15
C ASP A 18 -4.56 -25.82 -8.31
N LYS A 19 -3.55 -26.08 -7.47
CA LYS A 19 -2.22 -25.43 -7.52
C LYS A 19 -1.50 -25.57 -8.86
N SER A 20 -1.83 -26.58 -9.68
CA SER A 20 -1.23 -26.77 -11.02
C SER A 20 -1.46 -25.59 -11.96
N LYS A 21 -2.46 -24.73 -11.69
CA LYS A 21 -2.76 -23.53 -12.49
C LYS A 21 -2.25 -22.22 -11.88
N TRP A 22 -1.84 -22.24 -10.62
CA TRP A 22 -1.47 -21.05 -9.86
C TRP A 22 0.05 -20.96 -9.69
N HIS A 23 0.61 -19.83 -10.07
CA HIS A 23 2.02 -19.52 -9.97
C HIS A 23 2.21 -18.62 -8.76
N GLN A 24 3.09 -19.02 -7.84
CA GLN A 24 3.41 -18.20 -6.68
C GLN A 24 4.30 -17.02 -7.10
N LEU A 25 3.98 -15.83 -6.61
CA LEU A 25 4.84 -14.66 -6.75
C LEU A 25 6.09 -14.81 -5.87
N LYS A 26 7.27 -14.50 -6.42
CA LYS A 26 8.51 -14.48 -5.63
C LYS A 26 8.58 -13.14 -4.90
N GLU A 27 7.89 -13.06 -3.77
CA GLU A 27 7.90 -11.89 -2.89
C GLU A 27 8.94 -12.04 -1.77
N PRO A 28 9.69 -10.98 -1.42
CA PRO A 28 10.57 -11.00 -0.26
C PRO A 28 9.77 -11.22 1.02
N GLY A 29 10.38 -11.81 2.04
CA GLY A 29 9.78 -11.88 3.38
C GLY A 29 9.57 -10.47 3.97
N ILE A 30 8.63 -10.33 4.91
CA ILE A 30 8.20 -9.02 5.46
C ILE A 30 9.40 -8.13 5.84
N ILE A 31 10.35 -8.63 6.62
CA ILE A 31 11.52 -7.84 7.06
C ILE A 31 12.40 -7.43 5.87
N LEU A 32 12.65 -8.36 4.94
CA LEU A 32 13.47 -8.06 3.76
C LEU A 32 12.77 -7.05 2.85
N ALA A 33 11.44 -7.11 2.72
CA ALA A 33 10.66 -6.13 1.98
C ALA A 33 10.81 -4.72 2.57
N GLN A 34 10.76 -4.59 3.91
CA GLN A 34 10.99 -3.31 4.59
C GLN A 34 12.39 -2.76 4.26
N ILE A 35 13.44 -3.60 4.36
CA ILE A 35 14.83 -3.19 4.08
C ILE A 35 15.00 -2.78 2.62
N LEU A 36 14.54 -3.59 1.67
CA LEU A 36 14.61 -3.30 0.24
C LEU A 36 13.79 -2.06 -0.15
N GLY A 37 12.77 -1.73 0.63
CA GLY A 37 11.94 -0.55 0.44
C GLY A 37 12.55 0.76 0.92
N ILE A 38 13.56 0.74 1.80
CA ILE A 38 14.18 1.97 2.34
C ILE A 38 14.71 2.91 1.25
N PRO A 39 15.47 2.45 0.23
CA PRO A 39 15.92 3.33 -0.86
C PRO A 39 14.76 3.97 -1.63
N ILE A 40 13.65 3.23 -1.81
CA ILE A 40 12.43 3.75 -2.43
C ILE A 40 11.82 4.83 -1.55
N ALA A 41 11.71 4.58 -0.24
CA ALA A 41 11.19 5.52 0.74
C ALA A 41 11.99 6.84 0.72
N ILE A 42 13.32 6.76 0.82
CA ILE A 42 14.20 7.93 0.78
C ILE A 42 14.01 8.72 -0.52
N SER A 43 13.96 8.02 -1.66
CA SER A 43 13.81 8.65 -2.97
C SER A 43 12.46 9.36 -3.11
N VAL A 44 11.37 8.66 -2.76
CA VAL A 44 10.01 9.19 -2.88
C VAL A 44 9.79 10.36 -1.93
N VAL A 45 10.14 10.19 -0.65
CA VAL A 45 10.01 11.26 0.36
C VAL A 45 10.89 12.45 0.01
N GLY A 46 12.12 12.22 -0.46
CA GLY A 46 13.03 13.29 -0.90
C GLY A 46 12.45 14.10 -2.06
N LEU A 47 11.91 13.43 -3.08
CA LEU A 47 11.27 14.10 -4.22
C LEU A 47 10.04 14.92 -3.80
N ILE A 48 9.19 14.37 -2.93
CA ILE A 48 8.02 15.08 -2.40
C ILE A 48 8.47 16.29 -1.57
N TYR A 49 9.45 16.12 -0.70
CA TYR A 49 9.98 17.20 0.12
C TYR A 49 10.56 18.33 -0.72
N ILE A 50 11.41 17.99 -1.71
CA ILE A 50 11.99 18.96 -2.65
C ILE A 50 10.88 19.69 -3.40
N TYR A 51 9.85 18.98 -3.87
CA TYR A 51 8.72 19.61 -4.53
C TYR A 51 8.00 20.59 -3.59
N MET A 52 7.71 20.18 -2.35
CA MET A 52 7.02 21.02 -1.38
C MET A 52 7.76 22.33 -1.11
N ILE A 53 9.06 22.31 -0.82
CA ILE A 53 9.81 23.53 -0.49
C ILE A 53 9.97 24.49 -1.67
N ASN A 54 9.89 23.99 -2.91
CA ASN A 54 10.05 24.80 -4.12
C ASN A 54 8.73 25.33 -4.68
N TYR A 55 7.65 24.54 -4.56
CA TYR A 55 6.38 24.81 -5.26
C TYR A 55 5.19 25.08 -4.33
N THR A 56 5.35 24.95 -3.02
CA THR A 56 4.31 25.30 -2.04
C THR A 56 4.75 26.49 -1.17
N TYR A 57 3.91 26.88 -0.21
CA TYR A 57 4.15 28.03 0.64
C TYR A 57 4.96 27.72 1.91
N VAL A 58 5.40 26.47 2.07
CA VAL A 58 6.24 26.03 3.19
C VAL A 58 7.72 26.28 2.88
N LYS A 59 8.50 26.68 3.90
CA LYS A 59 9.96 26.89 3.77
C LYS A 59 10.79 25.79 4.44
N GLY A 60 10.13 24.89 5.15
CA GLY A 60 10.72 23.74 5.83
C GLY A 60 9.63 23.00 6.60
N ILE A 61 9.79 21.70 6.75
CA ILE A 61 8.86 20.86 7.51
C ILE A 61 9.52 20.52 8.84
N TYR A 62 8.86 20.86 9.93
CA TYR A 62 9.33 20.55 11.27
C TYR A 62 8.73 19.23 11.72
N LEU A 63 9.61 18.24 11.94
CA LEU A 63 9.23 16.92 12.42
C LEU A 63 9.41 16.89 13.94
N ASN A 64 8.30 16.88 14.67
CA ASN A 64 8.31 16.57 16.10
C ASN A 64 7.62 15.22 16.33
N LEU A 65 8.01 14.52 17.39
CA LEU A 65 7.54 13.17 17.68
C LEU A 65 6.01 13.12 17.86
N LYS A 66 5.42 14.13 18.49
CA LYS A 66 3.97 14.21 18.72
C LYS A 66 3.20 14.23 17.39
N ASP A 67 3.58 15.10 16.46
CA ASP A 67 2.94 15.23 15.16
C ASP A 67 3.12 13.96 14.32
N ILE A 68 4.31 13.34 14.38
CA ILE A 68 4.57 12.06 13.71
C ILE A 68 3.61 10.98 14.24
N VAL A 69 3.53 10.81 15.56
CA VAL A 69 2.69 9.77 16.19
C VAL A 69 1.21 10.00 15.88
N ILE A 70 0.74 11.25 16.00
CA ILE A 70 -0.66 11.59 15.66
C ILE A 70 -0.93 11.34 14.18
N ALA A 71 -0.02 11.75 13.29
CA ALA A 71 -0.16 11.51 11.85
C ALA A 71 -0.22 10.01 11.53
N PHE A 72 0.63 9.17 12.15
CA PHE A 72 0.58 7.72 11.98
C PHE A 72 -0.76 7.12 12.40
N ILE A 73 -1.26 7.49 13.59
CA ILE A 73 -2.54 6.98 14.12
C ILE A 73 -3.70 7.32 13.19
N ILE A 74 -3.69 8.52 12.59
CA ILE A 74 -4.74 8.97 11.67
C ILE A 74 -4.59 8.33 10.30
N ILE A 75 -3.38 8.30 9.76
CA ILE A 75 -3.15 7.93 8.36
C ILE A 75 -3.23 6.43 8.11
N ILE A 76 -2.72 5.59 9.01
CA ILE A 76 -2.69 4.14 8.76
C ILE A 76 -4.10 3.57 8.53
N PRO A 77 -5.13 3.87 9.35
CA PRO A 77 -6.49 3.38 9.07
C PRO A 77 -7.05 3.90 7.74
N ILE A 78 -6.84 5.18 7.42
CA ILE A 78 -7.33 5.78 6.18
C ILE A 78 -6.63 5.15 4.97
N HIS A 79 -5.32 4.92 5.08
CA HIS A 79 -4.49 4.29 4.07
C HIS A 79 -5.00 2.89 3.71
N GLU A 80 -5.25 2.04 4.72
CA GLU A 80 -5.79 0.71 4.49
C GLU A 80 -7.21 0.73 3.90
N ILE A 81 -8.05 1.66 4.36
CA ILE A 81 -9.40 1.84 3.80
C ILE A 81 -9.30 2.20 2.32
N LEU A 82 -8.40 3.10 1.93
CA LEU A 82 -8.22 3.50 0.53
C LEU A 82 -7.84 2.31 -0.35
N HIS A 83 -6.88 1.47 0.03
CA HIS A 83 -6.59 0.23 -0.70
C HIS A 83 -7.87 -0.56 -0.96
N SER A 84 -8.66 -0.78 0.09
CA SER A 84 -9.85 -1.61 -0.01
C SER A 84 -10.99 -1.02 -0.85
N LEU A 85 -11.03 0.30 -1.04
CA LEU A 85 -11.99 0.93 -1.97
C LEU A 85 -11.70 0.56 -3.43
N ALA A 86 -10.46 0.20 -3.75
CA ALA A 86 -10.09 -0.29 -5.08
C ALA A 86 -10.41 -1.77 -5.28
N PHE A 87 -10.72 -2.54 -4.23
CA PHE A 87 -11.07 -3.96 -4.35
C PHE A 87 -12.43 -4.18 -5.04
N PRO A 88 -12.68 -5.37 -5.62
CA PRO A 88 -13.97 -5.73 -6.21
C PRO A 88 -15.16 -5.57 -5.30
N ASN A 89 -15.00 -5.91 -4.03
CA ASN A 89 -16.07 -5.83 -3.05
C ASN A 89 -15.50 -5.49 -1.67
N PHE A 90 -15.62 -4.21 -1.29
CA PHE A 90 -15.20 -3.70 0.00
C PHE A 90 -15.79 -4.47 1.20
N LYS A 91 -17.00 -5.04 1.08
CA LYS A 91 -17.64 -5.78 2.18
C LYS A 91 -16.89 -7.08 2.54
N GLN A 92 -16.17 -7.65 1.56
CA GLN A 92 -15.33 -8.84 1.72
C GLN A 92 -13.88 -8.51 2.09
N THR A 93 -13.58 -7.24 2.40
CA THR A 93 -12.27 -6.86 2.90
C THR A 93 -12.08 -7.29 4.36
N ILE A 94 -10.90 -7.80 4.64
CA ILE A 94 -10.38 -8.08 5.98
C ILE A 94 -9.26 -7.09 6.24
N PHE A 95 -9.32 -6.42 7.39
CA PHE A 95 -8.24 -5.56 7.86
C PHE A 95 -7.44 -6.30 8.91
N GLY A 96 -6.13 -6.07 8.95
CA GLY A 96 -5.34 -6.63 10.03
C GLY A 96 -4.04 -5.91 10.27
N PHE A 97 -3.36 -6.37 11.32
CA PHE A 97 -2.09 -5.84 11.76
C PHE A 97 -1.14 -6.97 12.15
N ILE A 98 0.08 -6.95 11.62
CA ILE A 98 1.16 -7.90 11.90
C ILE A 98 2.21 -7.19 12.77
N PRO A 99 2.25 -7.45 14.09
CA PRO A 99 3.15 -6.77 15.00
C PRO A 99 4.64 -6.97 14.68
N LYS A 100 5.01 -8.17 14.20
CA LYS A 100 6.40 -8.56 13.90
C LYS A 100 7.08 -7.67 12.85
N GLY A 101 6.32 -6.95 12.02
CA GLY A 101 6.83 -6.00 11.04
C GLY A 101 6.21 -4.62 11.12
N LEU A 102 5.37 -4.35 12.13
CA LEU A 102 4.51 -3.16 12.22
C LEU A 102 3.71 -2.90 10.93
N VAL A 103 3.24 -3.97 10.29
CA VAL A 103 2.54 -3.90 9.00
C VAL A 103 1.05 -3.93 9.24
N SER A 104 0.34 -2.90 8.79
CA SER A 104 -1.10 -2.97 8.60
C SER A 104 -1.40 -3.50 7.20
N TYR A 105 -2.54 -4.15 7.02
CA TYR A 105 -2.94 -4.63 5.71
C TYR A 105 -4.45 -4.61 5.54
N SER A 106 -4.84 -4.51 4.28
CA SER A 106 -6.18 -4.78 3.78
C SER A 106 -6.12 -5.95 2.80
N PHE A 107 -6.95 -6.95 3.06
CA PHE A 107 -6.92 -8.23 2.37
C PHE A 107 -8.28 -8.50 1.72
N PHE A 108 -8.25 -9.01 0.49
CA PHE A 108 -9.43 -9.44 -0.26
C PHE A 108 -9.33 -10.93 -0.58
N GLU A 109 -10.30 -11.73 -0.12
CA GLU A 109 -10.29 -13.20 -0.25
C GLU A 109 -10.56 -13.70 -1.69
N GLY A 110 -11.14 -12.85 -2.54
CA GLY A 110 -11.53 -13.18 -3.91
C GLY A 110 -10.42 -13.01 -4.95
N GLU A 111 -10.75 -13.28 -6.21
CA GLU A 111 -9.84 -13.06 -7.34
C GLU A 111 -9.84 -11.58 -7.77
N ILE A 112 -8.65 -11.02 -7.93
CA ILE A 112 -8.44 -9.64 -8.39
C ILE A 112 -7.61 -9.64 -9.67
N SER A 113 -7.93 -8.79 -10.65
CA SER A 113 -7.06 -8.66 -11.83
C SER A 113 -5.75 -7.96 -11.44
N ARG A 114 -4.66 -8.28 -12.13
CA ARG A 114 -3.35 -7.65 -11.85
C ARG A 114 -3.43 -6.12 -11.85
N ASN A 115 -4.06 -5.52 -12.84
CA ASN A 115 -4.15 -4.07 -12.93
C ASN A 115 -4.99 -3.47 -11.78
N ARG A 116 -6.03 -4.18 -11.33
CA ARG A 116 -6.84 -3.71 -10.19
C ARG A 116 -6.06 -3.80 -8.88
N LEU A 117 -5.22 -4.83 -8.71
CA LEU A 117 -4.30 -4.89 -7.57
C LEU A 117 -3.26 -3.77 -7.60
N VAL A 118 -2.67 -3.47 -8.76
CA VAL A 118 -1.76 -2.31 -8.93
C VAL A 118 -2.46 -1.01 -8.55
N ILE A 119 -3.70 -0.80 -9.03
CA ILE A 119 -4.50 0.38 -8.67
C ILE A 119 -4.69 0.41 -7.15
N SER A 120 -5.08 -0.70 -6.54
CA SER A 120 -5.24 -0.78 -5.08
C SER A 120 -3.98 -0.35 -4.36
N LEU A 121 -2.82 -0.92 -4.70
CA LEU A 121 -1.54 -0.62 -4.05
C LEU A 121 -1.13 0.85 -4.19
N ILE A 122 -1.33 1.47 -5.36
CA ILE A 122 -0.90 2.86 -5.56
C ILE A 122 -1.91 3.89 -5.04
N PHE A 123 -3.15 3.48 -4.78
CA PHE A 123 -4.26 4.39 -4.51
C PHE A 123 -4.04 5.28 -3.27
N PRO A 124 -3.61 4.75 -2.10
CA PRO A 124 -3.35 5.61 -0.94
C PRO A 124 -2.25 6.64 -1.21
N PHE A 125 -1.19 6.25 -1.91
CA PHE A 125 -0.11 7.17 -2.29
C PHE A 125 -0.62 8.31 -3.18
N ILE A 126 -1.47 8.02 -4.17
CA ILE A 126 -2.05 9.06 -5.02
C ILE A 126 -2.95 10.00 -4.21
N ILE A 127 -3.87 9.44 -3.42
CA ILE A 127 -4.92 10.22 -2.74
C ILE A 127 -4.39 11.00 -1.53
N LEU A 128 -3.49 10.42 -0.74
CA LEU A 128 -3.01 11.03 0.51
C LEU A 128 -1.66 11.74 0.35
N THR A 129 -0.93 11.49 -0.73
CA THR A 129 0.38 12.11 -0.96
C THR A 129 0.40 12.98 -2.21
N ILE A 130 0.18 12.43 -3.40
CA ILE A 130 0.35 13.19 -4.66
C ILE A 130 -0.69 14.30 -4.80
N LEU A 131 -1.98 13.98 -4.68
CA LEU A 131 -3.05 14.98 -4.84
C LEU A 131 -2.96 16.11 -3.80
N PRO A 132 -2.75 15.85 -2.49
CA PRO A 132 -2.61 16.92 -1.51
C PRO A 132 -1.35 17.76 -1.73
N THR A 133 -0.23 17.14 -2.12
CA THR A 133 1.01 17.88 -2.43
C THR A 133 0.79 18.87 -3.57
N ILE A 134 0.19 18.42 -4.67
CA ILE A 134 -0.13 19.28 -5.81
C ILE A 134 -1.16 20.34 -5.41
N GLY A 135 -2.20 19.96 -4.66
CA GLY A 135 -3.23 20.89 -4.18
C GLY A 135 -2.66 22.02 -3.33
N LEU A 136 -1.70 21.72 -2.44
CA LEU A 136 -1.02 22.72 -1.60
C LEU A 136 -0.17 23.72 -2.39
N SER A 137 0.20 23.43 -3.63
CA SER A 137 0.87 24.39 -4.51
C SER A 137 -0.07 25.52 -4.94
N PHE A 138 -1.38 25.25 -5.02
CA PHE A 138 -2.39 26.23 -5.46
C PHE A 138 -3.02 27.00 -4.30
N ILE A 139 -2.93 26.49 -3.07
CA ILE A 139 -3.60 27.08 -1.90
C ILE A 139 -2.56 27.57 -0.90
N ARG A 140 -2.74 28.78 -0.36
CA ARG A 140 -1.80 29.44 0.58
C ARG A 140 -1.81 28.86 2.01
N ILE A 141 -1.81 27.54 2.14
CA ILE A 141 -1.83 26.84 3.43
C ILE A 141 -0.40 26.61 3.93
N LYS A 142 -0.09 27.13 5.12
CA LYS A 142 1.21 26.99 5.81
C LYS A 142 1.13 26.08 7.05
N ASN A 143 0.13 25.21 7.11
CA ASN A 143 -0.04 24.30 8.25
C ASN A 143 0.97 23.16 8.18
N ASN A 144 2.01 23.21 9.02
CA ASN A 144 3.07 22.18 9.10
C ASN A 144 2.52 20.76 9.24
N PHE A 145 1.48 20.57 10.06
CA PHE A 145 0.93 19.24 10.33
C PHE A 145 0.36 18.55 9.09
N LEU A 146 -0.19 19.32 8.13
CA LEU A 146 -0.65 18.76 6.85
C LEU A 146 0.53 18.21 6.01
N TYR A 147 1.66 18.92 6.00
CA TYR A 147 2.85 18.45 5.32
C TYR A 147 3.44 17.21 6.02
N VAL A 148 3.41 17.16 7.36
CA VAL A 148 3.78 15.96 8.13
C VAL A 148 2.90 14.77 7.73
N ILE A 149 1.56 14.93 7.68
CA ILE A 149 0.63 13.89 7.25
C ILE A 149 1.01 13.32 5.88
N ILE A 150 1.29 14.20 4.91
CA ILE A 150 1.64 13.79 3.54
C ILE A 150 2.94 12.97 3.53
N ILE A 151 3.95 13.41 4.27
CA ILE A 151 5.24 12.73 4.39
C ILE A 151 5.07 11.37 5.09
N ILE A 152 4.28 11.29 6.16
CA ILE A 152 4.01 10.03 6.86
C ILE A 152 3.30 9.04 5.93
N ASN A 153 2.32 9.47 5.13
CA ASN A 153 1.71 8.57 4.14
C ASN A 153 2.71 8.13 3.05
N ALA A 154 3.58 9.02 2.59
CA ALA A 154 4.61 8.68 1.61
C ALA A 154 5.56 7.60 2.16
N VAL A 155 5.91 7.68 3.45
CA VAL A 155 6.64 6.61 4.16
C VAL A 155 5.77 5.36 4.31
N ALA A 156 4.48 5.46 4.65
CA ALA A 156 3.63 4.27 4.76
C ALA A 156 3.51 3.51 3.42
N SER A 157 3.58 4.21 2.29
CA SER A 157 3.32 3.65 0.96
C SER A 157 4.53 3.00 0.26
N TYR A 158 5.75 3.04 0.83
CA TYR A 158 6.94 2.60 0.08
C TYR A 158 6.94 1.09 -0.20
N VAL A 159 6.37 0.29 0.70
CA VAL A 159 6.26 -1.16 0.53
C VAL A 159 5.25 -1.48 -0.57
N ASP A 160 4.19 -0.69 -0.72
CA ASP A 160 3.24 -0.86 -1.81
C ASP A 160 3.87 -0.58 -3.17
N ILE A 161 4.71 0.47 -3.23
CA ILE A 161 5.48 0.78 -4.44
C ILE A 161 6.42 -0.37 -4.79
N LEU A 162 7.12 -0.94 -3.79
CA LEU A 162 7.94 -2.15 -3.99
C LEU A 162 7.08 -3.33 -4.48
N ALA A 163 5.92 -3.56 -3.87
CA ALA A 163 5.00 -4.63 -4.27
C ALA A 163 4.50 -4.45 -5.71
N ILE A 164 4.23 -3.22 -6.15
CA ILE A 164 3.91 -2.90 -7.55
C ILE A 164 5.06 -3.28 -8.47
N PHE A 165 6.31 -2.94 -8.14
CA PHE A 165 7.46 -3.31 -8.94
C PHE A 165 7.60 -4.84 -9.06
N VAL A 166 7.55 -5.56 -7.93
CA VAL A 166 7.59 -7.02 -7.89
C VAL A 166 6.48 -7.62 -8.76
N LEU A 167 5.27 -7.09 -8.65
CA LEU A 167 4.10 -7.56 -9.40
C LEU A 167 4.22 -7.32 -10.90
N LEU A 168 4.64 -6.11 -11.31
CA LEU A 168 4.76 -5.75 -12.73
C LEU A 168 5.91 -6.50 -13.43
N LEU A 169 6.97 -6.85 -12.71
CA LEU A 169 8.10 -7.61 -13.25
C LEU A 169 7.80 -9.10 -13.41
N GLN A 170 6.93 -9.67 -12.57
CA GLN A 170 6.70 -11.12 -12.52
C GLN A 170 5.35 -11.57 -13.09
N VAL A 171 4.34 -10.70 -13.12
CA VAL A 171 2.95 -11.10 -13.43
C VAL A 171 2.46 -10.52 -14.77
N PRO A 172 2.06 -11.38 -15.75
CA PRO A 172 1.50 -10.94 -17.02
C PRO A 172 0.19 -10.15 -16.91
N LYS A 173 -0.14 -9.33 -17.94
CA LYS A 173 -1.31 -8.42 -17.90
C LYS A 173 -2.65 -9.11 -17.72
N SER A 174 -2.84 -10.26 -18.36
CA SER A 174 -4.12 -10.98 -18.41
C SER A 174 -4.16 -12.11 -17.40
N THR A 175 -4.01 -11.76 -16.11
CA THR A 175 -3.98 -12.72 -15.01
C THR A 175 -4.97 -12.35 -13.91
N TYR A 176 -5.45 -13.40 -13.23
CA TYR A 176 -6.10 -13.28 -11.93
C TYR A 176 -5.08 -13.51 -10.84
N ILE A 177 -5.18 -12.72 -9.79
CA ILE A 177 -4.38 -12.79 -8.58
C ILE A 177 -5.28 -13.17 -7.43
N ARG A 178 -4.75 -13.98 -6.53
CA ARG A 178 -5.40 -14.30 -5.27
C ARG A 178 -4.33 -14.38 -4.18
N ASN A 179 -4.63 -13.79 -3.04
CA ASN A 179 -3.80 -13.95 -1.86
C ASN A 179 -4.29 -15.18 -1.09
N ILE A 180 -3.36 -16.04 -0.68
CA ILE A 180 -3.63 -17.27 0.07
C ILE A 180 -2.67 -17.26 1.25
N GLY A 181 -3.21 -17.09 2.45
CA GLY A 181 -2.44 -16.69 3.62
C GLY A 181 -1.66 -15.42 3.35
N ASN A 182 -0.36 -15.46 3.63
CA ASN A 182 0.59 -14.38 3.36
C ASN A 182 1.29 -14.46 2.00
N LYS A 183 0.79 -15.30 1.09
CA LYS A 183 1.41 -15.52 -0.22
C LYS A 183 0.51 -15.07 -1.35
N THR A 184 1.13 -14.41 -2.33
CA THR A 184 0.44 -13.95 -3.54
C THR A 184 0.57 -14.98 -4.65
N TYR A 185 -0.55 -15.39 -5.25
CA TYR A 185 -0.59 -16.33 -6.37
C TYR A 185 -1.27 -15.72 -7.59
N TRP A 186 -0.87 -16.14 -8.79
CA TRP A 186 -1.50 -15.70 -10.03
C TRP A 186 -1.74 -16.84 -11.03
N LYS A 187 -2.77 -16.71 -11.87
CA LYS A 187 -3.07 -17.61 -12.99
C LYS A 187 -3.48 -16.82 -14.22
N TRP A 188 -3.31 -17.38 -15.42
CA TRP A 188 -3.84 -16.76 -16.63
C TRP A 188 -5.36 -16.70 -16.62
N ASN A 189 -5.90 -15.60 -17.13
CA ASN A 189 -7.31 -15.50 -17.43
C ASN A 189 -7.60 -16.42 -18.63
N LYS A 190 -8.47 -17.42 -18.46
CA LYS A 190 -8.84 -18.40 -19.51
C LYS A 190 -9.71 -17.82 -20.63
N LYS A 191 -9.81 -16.49 -20.79
CA LYS A 191 -10.45 -15.89 -21.96
C LYS A 191 -9.49 -15.88 -23.16
N TYR A 192 -9.30 -17.05 -23.77
CA TYR A 192 -9.01 -17.24 -25.20
C TYR A 192 -9.62 -18.56 -25.65
#